data_AF-A0A9Y4JXS2-F1
#
_entry.id   AF-A0A9Y4JXS2-F1
#
_cell.length_a   1.000
_cell.length_b   1.000
_cell.length_c   1.000
_cell.angle_alpha   90.00
_cell.angle_beta   90.00
_cell.angle_gamma   90.00
#
_symmetry.space_group_name_H-M   'P 1'
#
loop_
_entity.id
_entity.type
_entity.pdbx_description
1 polymer ?
#
loop_
_entity_poly.entity_id
_entity_poly.type
_entity_poly.pdbx_seq_one_letter_code
_entity_poly.pdbx_strand_id
1 'polypeptide(L)'
;MLPTTSPNSNGALNSRDAARHTAGAKRYKYLRRLLHFRQMDFEFALWQMLYLFTSPQRVYRNFHYRKQTKDQWARDDPAFLVLLSIWLCVSTIGFGLVLEMGVVETLKLLLWVVFVDCIGVGLLISTLMWVITNKYLLKHPSRNFDVEWGYAFDVHLNAFYPLLVILHFLQLFFINHIVVINSGWFLGYFVGNTLWLIAIGYYLYITFLGYNALPFLKNTVVLLYPFALLGLIYILSITLGWNFTQGLCWFYKHRVE
;
A
#
# COMPACT_ATOMS: atom_id res chain seq x y z
N MET A 1 -41.03 -32.06 -10.29
CA MET A 1 -40.02 -33.04 -10.75
C MET A 1 -38.65 -32.44 -10.47
N LEU A 2 -37.96 -32.92 -9.43
CA LEU A 2 -36.60 -32.51 -9.11
C LEU A 2 -35.61 -33.29 -9.99
N PRO A 3 -34.49 -32.70 -10.44
CA PRO A 3 -33.44 -33.44 -11.11
C PRO A 3 -32.67 -34.28 -10.09
N THR A 4 -32.52 -35.56 -10.41
CA THR A 4 -31.71 -36.54 -9.66
C THR A 4 -30.21 -36.22 -9.81
N THR A 5 -29.52 -36.15 -8.67
CA THR A 5 -28.07 -36.02 -8.60
C THR A 5 -27.41 -37.37 -8.87
N SER A 6 -26.64 -37.47 -9.94
CA SER A 6 -25.72 -38.59 -10.20
C SER A 6 -24.53 -38.51 -9.25
N PRO A 7 -24.18 -39.57 -8.49
CA PRO A 7 -23.01 -39.58 -7.63
C PRO A 7 -21.85 -40.25 -8.37
N ASN A 8 -21.02 -39.48 -9.09
CA ASN A 8 -19.60 -39.80 -9.30
C ASN A 8 -18.93 -38.77 -10.20
N SER A 9 -18.08 -37.94 -9.60
CA SER A 9 -16.87 -37.48 -10.29
C SER A 9 -15.79 -37.30 -9.24
N ASN A 10 -14.76 -38.14 -9.30
CA ASN A 10 -13.51 -37.94 -8.60
C ASN A 10 -13.00 -36.53 -8.92
N GLY A 11 -13.08 -35.62 -7.93
CA GLY A 11 -12.74 -34.21 -8.04
C GLY A 11 -11.23 -33.96 -8.11
N ALA A 12 -10.53 -34.64 -9.02
CA ALA A 12 -9.21 -34.20 -9.45
C ALA A 12 -9.42 -33.03 -10.42
N LEU A 13 -9.04 -31.82 -10.00
CA LEU A 13 -8.97 -30.66 -10.88
C LEU A 13 -8.19 -31.04 -12.15
N ASN A 14 -8.81 -30.84 -13.31
CA ASN A 14 -8.21 -31.09 -14.61
C ASN A 14 -6.84 -30.39 -14.66
N SER A 15 -5.76 -31.06 -15.07
CA SER A 15 -4.38 -30.54 -14.94
C SER A 15 -4.18 -29.18 -15.64
N ARG A 16 -5.00 -28.89 -16.67
CA ARG A 16 -5.08 -27.59 -17.36
C ARG A 16 -5.69 -26.48 -16.49
N ASP A 17 -6.68 -26.80 -15.67
CA ASP A 17 -7.29 -25.85 -14.74
C ASP A 17 -6.38 -25.63 -13.53
N ALA A 18 -5.71 -26.68 -13.02
CA ALA A 18 -4.68 -26.54 -11.99
C ALA A 18 -3.50 -25.64 -12.44
N ALA A 19 -3.07 -25.77 -13.70
CA ALA A 19 -2.03 -24.89 -14.28
C ALA A 19 -2.48 -23.42 -14.38
N ARG A 20 -3.77 -23.15 -14.64
CA ARG A 20 -4.34 -21.78 -14.63
C ARG A 20 -4.37 -21.15 -13.24
N HIS A 21 -4.43 -21.96 -12.18
CA HIS A 21 -4.41 -21.50 -10.79
C HIS A 21 -2.99 -21.34 -10.20
N THR A 22 -1.94 -21.65 -10.96
CA THR A 22 -0.55 -21.51 -10.50
C THR A 22 -0.15 -20.03 -10.36
N ALA A 23 0.66 -19.69 -9.35
CA ALA A 23 1.11 -18.32 -9.09
C ALA A 23 1.76 -17.64 -10.32
N GLY A 24 2.49 -18.40 -11.14
CA GLY A 24 3.08 -17.91 -12.40
C GLY A 24 2.04 -17.50 -13.45
N ALA A 25 0.96 -18.27 -13.59
CA ALA A 25 -0.14 -17.96 -14.51
C ALA A 25 -0.91 -16.70 -14.04
N LYS A 26 -1.11 -16.54 -12.73
CA LYS A 26 -1.70 -15.33 -12.13
C LYS A 26 -0.81 -14.10 -12.38
N ARG A 27 0.50 -14.19 -12.14
CA ARG A 27 1.47 -13.11 -12.42
C ARG A 27 1.49 -12.72 -13.90
N TYR A 28 1.57 -13.69 -14.81
CA TYR A 28 1.55 -13.42 -16.25
C TYR A 28 0.25 -12.75 -16.69
N LYS A 29 -0.91 -13.20 -16.18
CA LYS A 29 -2.21 -12.57 -16.44
C LYS A 29 -2.25 -11.13 -15.92
N TYR A 30 -1.73 -10.86 -14.73
CA TYR A 30 -1.65 -9.52 -14.15
C TYR A 30 -0.77 -8.58 -14.99
N LEU A 31 0.44 -9.02 -15.35
CA LEU A 31 1.38 -8.25 -16.19
C LEU A 31 0.82 -7.99 -17.60
N ARG A 32 0.16 -9.00 -18.21
CA ARG A 32 -0.49 -8.83 -19.51
C ARG A 32 -1.60 -7.78 -19.47
N ARG A 33 -2.39 -7.76 -18.39
CA ARG A 33 -3.46 -6.78 -18.17
C ARG A 33 -2.92 -5.37 -17.91
N LEU A 34 -1.75 -5.24 -17.29
CA LEU A 34 -1.10 -3.95 -17.06
C LEU A 34 -0.81 -3.21 -18.39
N LEU A 35 -0.62 -3.94 -19.48
CA LEU A 35 -0.41 -3.39 -20.82
C LEU A 35 -1.73 -3.17 -21.62
N HIS A 36 -2.89 -3.62 -21.10
CA HIS A 36 -4.19 -3.49 -21.76
C HIS A 36 -5.11 -2.51 -21.02
N PHE A 37 -4.90 -1.21 -21.23
CA PHE A 37 -5.62 -0.11 -20.57
C PHE A 37 -7.16 -0.15 -20.71
N ARG A 38 -7.70 -0.65 -21.82
CA ARG A 38 -9.16 -0.69 -22.06
C ARG A 38 -9.92 -1.70 -21.19
N GLN A 39 -9.23 -2.64 -20.56
CA GLN A 39 -9.83 -3.68 -19.72
C GLN A 39 -9.72 -3.36 -18.22
N MET A 40 -9.28 -2.15 -17.87
CA MET A 40 -9.07 -1.71 -16.49
C MET A 40 -10.28 -0.93 -15.96
N ASP A 41 -10.77 -1.32 -14.78
CA ASP A 41 -11.89 -0.67 -14.10
C ASP A 41 -11.43 0.57 -13.31
N PHE A 42 -11.13 1.67 -14.03
CA PHE A 42 -10.64 2.91 -13.41
C PHE A 42 -11.63 3.56 -12.45
N GLU A 43 -12.93 3.50 -12.73
CA GLU A 43 -13.96 4.07 -11.86
C GLU A 43 -13.95 3.42 -10.47
N PHE A 44 -13.92 2.09 -10.44
CA PHE A 44 -13.82 1.34 -9.18
C PHE A 44 -12.53 1.68 -8.43
N ALA A 45 -11.40 1.76 -9.14
CA ALA A 45 -10.12 2.10 -8.53
C ALA A 45 -10.08 3.53 -7.96
N LEU A 46 -10.69 4.51 -8.63
CA LEU A 46 -10.83 5.88 -8.14
C LEU A 46 -11.70 5.96 -6.89
N TRP A 47 -12.85 5.28 -6.88
CA TRP A 47 -13.68 5.19 -5.68
C TRP A 47 -12.94 4.54 -4.52
N GLN A 48 -12.16 3.51 -4.80
CA GLN A 48 -11.33 2.86 -3.79
C GLN A 48 -10.29 3.82 -3.20
N MET A 49 -9.62 4.61 -4.03
CA MET A 49 -8.69 5.65 -3.59
C MET A 49 -9.38 6.70 -2.71
N LEU A 50 -10.56 7.19 -3.10
CA LEU A 50 -11.34 8.15 -2.31
C LEU A 50 -11.81 7.56 -0.97
N TYR A 51 -12.24 6.29 -0.97
CA TYR A 51 -12.68 5.61 0.24
C TYR A 51 -11.54 5.32 1.21
N LEU A 52 -10.29 5.19 0.76
CA LEU A 52 -9.15 5.06 1.69
C LEU A 52 -9.00 6.27 2.62
N PHE A 53 -9.42 7.47 2.19
CA PHE A 53 -9.44 8.67 3.03
C PHE A 53 -10.73 8.82 3.83
N THR A 54 -11.88 8.62 3.18
CA THR A 54 -13.18 8.96 3.79
C THR A 54 -13.77 7.83 4.63
N SER A 55 -13.58 6.57 4.22
CA SER A 55 -14.25 5.41 4.81
C SER A 55 -13.54 4.10 4.45
N PRO A 56 -12.33 3.86 4.98
CA PRO A 56 -11.50 2.73 4.54
C PRO A 56 -12.12 1.37 4.83
N GLN A 57 -13.04 1.29 5.80
CA GLN A 57 -13.83 0.09 6.07
C GLN A 57 -14.67 -0.36 4.86
N ARG A 58 -15.13 0.59 4.03
CA ARG A 58 -15.89 0.27 2.81
C ARG A 58 -15.01 -0.42 1.77
N VAL A 59 -13.75 -0.05 1.65
CA VAL A 59 -12.79 -0.69 0.74
C VAL A 59 -12.68 -2.17 1.07
N TYR A 60 -12.51 -2.52 2.34
CA TYR A 60 -12.32 -3.90 2.76
C TYR A 60 -13.60 -4.75 2.69
N ARG A 61 -14.79 -4.13 2.73
CA ARG A 61 -16.04 -4.84 2.39
C ARG A 61 -16.03 -5.36 0.95
N ASN A 62 -15.44 -4.64 0.00
CA ASN A 62 -15.32 -5.10 -1.38
C ASN A 62 -14.44 -6.34 -1.53
N PHE A 63 -13.43 -6.51 -0.66
CA PHE A 63 -12.60 -7.72 -0.64
C PHE A 63 -13.41 -8.95 -0.23
N HIS A 64 -14.34 -8.83 0.73
CA HIS A 64 -15.27 -9.91 1.07
C HIS A 64 -16.17 -10.31 -0.11
N TYR A 65 -16.72 -9.34 -0.83
CA TYR A 65 -17.53 -9.62 -2.03
C TYR A 65 -16.72 -10.36 -3.10
N ARG A 66 -15.46 -10.00 -3.31
CA ARG A 66 -14.57 -10.73 -4.24
C ARG A 66 -14.28 -12.15 -3.78
N LYS A 67 -14.07 -12.36 -2.47
CA LYS A 67 -13.89 -13.71 -1.93
C LYS A 67 -15.11 -14.59 -2.20
N GLN A 68 -16.32 -14.05 -2.07
CA GLN A 68 -17.54 -14.81 -2.35
C GLN A 68 -17.75 -15.13 -3.84
N THR A 69 -17.31 -14.25 -4.74
CA THR A 69 -17.59 -14.36 -6.19
C THR A 69 -16.46 -15.03 -6.99
N LYS A 70 -15.21 -14.89 -6.55
CA LYS A 70 -14.01 -15.35 -7.27
C LYS A 70 -13.06 -16.21 -6.41
N ASP A 71 -13.45 -16.49 -5.18
CA ASP A 71 -12.68 -17.27 -4.20
C ASP A 71 -11.23 -16.78 -3.96
N GLN A 72 -10.97 -15.49 -4.18
CA GLN A 72 -9.64 -14.90 -4.00
C GLN A 72 -9.70 -13.54 -3.31
N TRP A 73 -8.68 -13.23 -2.52
CA TRP A 73 -8.56 -11.97 -1.80
C TRP A 73 -7.79 -10.91 -2.58
N ALA A 74 -6.72 -11.29 -3.29
CA ALA A 74 -5.91 -10.36 -4.07
C ALA A 74 -6.70 -9.73 -5.25
N ARG A 75 -6.28 -8.54 -5.67
CA ARG A 75 -6.78 -7.87 -6.87
C ARG A 75 -6.25 -8.55 -8.13
N ASP A 76 -7.13 -8.60 -9.12
CA ASP A 76 -6.86 -9.14 -10.45
C ASP A 76 -6.73 -8.04 -11.51
N ASP A 77 -7.10 -6.81 -11.13
CA ASP A 77 -7.09 -5.60 -11.94
C ASP A 77 -5.88 -4.71 -11.58
N PRO A 78 -5.10 -4.24 -12.57
CA PRO A 78 -3.95 -3.37 -12.33
C PRO A 78 -4.33 -1.89 -12.19
N ALA A 79 -5.62 -1.53 -12.29
CA ALA A 79 -6.09 -0.15 -12.37
C ALA A 79 -5.62 0.72 -11.19
N PHE A 80 -5.66 0.18 -9.96
CA PHE A 80 -5.20 0.88 -8.77
C PHE A 80 -3.70 1.20 -8.82
N LEU A 81 -2.86 0.25 -9.26
CA LEU A 81 -1.41 0.44 -9.36
C LEU A 81 -1.08 1.45 -10.46
N VAL A 82 -1.81 1.43 -11.59
CA VAL A 82 -1.65 2.41 -12.67
C VAL A 82 -1.98 3.82 -12.17
N LEU A 83 -3.12 4.00 -11.50
CA LEU A 83 -3.48 5.28 -10.90
C LEU A 83 -2.45 5.73 -9.85
N LEU A 84 -1.98 4.81 -9.01
CA LEU A 84 -0.94 5.09 -8.01
C LEU A 84 0.36 5.56 -8.67
N SER A 85 0.73 4.95 -9.81
CA SER A 85 1.90 5.34 -10.60
C SER A 85 1.75 6.75 -11.17
N ILE A 86 0.55 7.14 -11.61
CA ILE A 86 0.27 8.52 -12.05
C ILE A 86 0.45 9.50 -10.89
N TRP A 87 -0.07 9.18 -9.70
CA TRP A 87 0.11 9.99 -8.50
C TRP A 87 1.58 10.11 -8.10
N LEU A 88 2.35 9.02 -8.17
CA LEU A 88 3.81 9.04 -7.95
C LEU A 88 4.49 10.00 -8.94
N CYS A 89 4.22 9.87 -10.24
CA CYS A 89 4.79 10.76 -11.26
C CYS A 89 4.50 12.24 -11.00
N VAL A 90 3.24 12.59 -10.74
CA VAL A 90 2.84 13.99 -10.45
C VAL A 90 3.54 14.49 -9.20
N SER A 91 3.63 13.66 -8.16
CA SER A 91 4.29 14.03 -6.91
C SER A 91 5.79 14.25 -7.07
N THR A 92 6.48 13.41 -7.86
CA THR A 92 7.91 13.55 -8.10
C THR A 92 8.22 14.78 -8.94
N ILE A 93 7.38 15.12 -9.91
CA ILE A 93 7.49 16.40 -10.64
C ILE A 93 7.34 17.56 -9.66
N GLY A 94 6.36 17.48 -8.74
CA GLY A 94 6.18 18.47 -7.68
C GLY A 94 7.44 18.65 -6.81
N PHE A 95 8.08 17.56 -6.39
CA PHE A 95 9.35 17.61 -5.67
C PHE A 95 10.48 18.19 -6.52
N GLY A 96 10.58 17.82 -7.80
CA GLY A 96 11.58 18.38 -8.71
C GLY A 96 11.46 19.90 -8.83
N LEU A 97 10.23 20.42 -8.93
CA LEU A 97 9.95 21.85 -8.97
C LEU A 97 10.26 22.55 -7.64
N VAL A 98 9.88 21.95 -6.50
CA VAL A 98 10.08 22.55 -5.18
C VAL A 98 11.53 22.52 -4.72
N LEU A 99 12.27 21.48 -5.07
CA LEU A 99 13.68 21.32 -4.69
C LEU A 99 14.65 21.95 -5.70
N GLU A 100 14.11 22.57 -6.76
CA GLU A 100 14.84 23.20 -7.88
C GLU A 100 15.79 22.21 -8.59
N MET A 101 15.31 20.99 -8.82
CA MET A 101 16.08 19.91 -9.43
C MET A 101 16.04 19.98 -10.95
N GLY A 102 17.13 19.57 -11.60
CA GLY A 102 17.19 19.42 -13.05
C GLY A 102 16.25 18.32 -13.59
N VAL A 103 16.07 18.28 -14.92
CA VAL A 103 15.21 17.27 -15.56
C VAL A 103 15.76 15.85 -15.37
N VAL A 104 17.08 15.68 -15.53
CA VAL A 104 17.76 14.38 -15.33
C VAL A 104 17.64 13.93 -13.88
N GLU A 105 17.79 14.88 -12.96
CA GLU A 105 17.67 14.65 -11.53
C GLU A 105 16.25 14.21 -11.16
N THR A 106 15.25 14.93 -11.63
CA THR A 106 13.83 14.59 -11.43
C THR A 106 13.50 13.21 -12.01
N LEU A 107 14.10 12.83 -13.15
CA LEU A 107 13.94 11.49 -13.72
C LEU A 107 14.60 10.40 -12.86
N LYS A 108 15.82 10.61 -12.35
CA LYS A 108 16.46 9.69 -11.40
C LYS A 108 15.60 9.50 -10.15
N LEU A 109 15.09 10.60 -9.59
CA LEU A 109 14.19 10.57 -8.43
C LEU A 109 12.92 9.78 -8.73
N LEU A 110 12.32 9.97 -9.90
CA LEU A 110 11.11 9.25 -10.31
C LEU A 110 11.35 7.74 -10.37
N LEU A 111 12.44 7.31 -11.01
CA LEU A 111 12.81 5.91 -11.08
C LEU A 111 13.04 5.33 -9.69
N TRP A 112 13.72 6.06 -8.81
CA TRP A 112 13.94 5.64 -7.43
C TRP A 112 12.62 5.47 -6.66
N VAL A 113 11.78 6.49 -6.66
CA VAL A 113 10.50 6.51 -5.93
C VAL A 113 9.55 5.41 -6.42
N VAL A 114 9.52 5.12 -7.72
CA VAL A 114 8.70 4.05 -8.27
C VAL A 114 9.28 2.67 -7.96
N PHE A 115 10.54 2.41 -8.32
CA PHE A 115 11.09 1.06 -8.27
C PHE A 115 11.59 0.66 -6.88
N VAL A 116 12.19 1.60 -6.14
CA VAL A 116 12.76 1.31 -4.82
C VAL A 116 11.70 1.56 -3.74
N ASP A 117 11.16 2.78 -3.66
CA ASP A 117 10.30 3.15 -2.52
C ASP A 117 8.90 2.53 -2.62
N CYS A 118 8.28 2.51 -3.79
CA CYS A 118 6.96 1.89 -3.96
C CYS A 118 7.07 0.36 -4.14
N ILE A 119 7.80 -0.10 -5.15
CA ILE A 119 7.86 -1.55 -5.46
C ILE A 119 8.80 -2.29 -4.51
N GLY A 120 10.06 -1.87 -4.37
CA GLY A 120 11.06 -2.58 -3.56
C GLY A 120 10.67 -2.71 -2.08
N VAL A 121 10.39 -1.59 -1.43
CA VAL A 121 9.93 -1.57 -0.02
C VAL A 121 8.57 -2.26 0.10
N GLY A 122 7.67 -2.11 -0.88
CA GLY A 122 6.39 -2.80 -0.90
C GLY A 122 6.52 -4.32 -0.91
N LEU A 123 7.36 -4.88 -1.77
CA LEU A 123 7.65 -6.32 -1.80
C LEU A 123 8.22 -6.81 -0.48
N LEU A 124 9.13 -6.04 0.14
CA LEU A 124 9.71 -6.36 1.44
C LEU A 124 8.64 -6.40 2.54
N ILE A 125 7.88 -5.31 2.71
CA ILE A 125 6.86 -5.20 3.75
C ILE A 125 5.78 -6.28 3.58
N SER A 126 5.32 -6.50 2.34
CA SER A 126 4.30 -7.51 2.06
C SER A 126 4.79 -8.92 2.34
N THR A 127 6.06 -9.22 2.05
CA THR A 127 6.66 -10.52 2.38
C THR A 127 6.77 -10.71 3.89
N LEU A 128 7.23 -9.69 4.62
CA LEU A 128 7.30 -9.73 6.09
C LEU A 128 5.92 -9.93 6.72
N MET A 129 4.93 -9.15 6.30
CA MET A 129 3.57 -9.27 6.81
C MET A 129 2.92 -10.61 6.43
N TRP A 130 3.16 -11.11 5.22
CA TRP A 130 2.71 -12.43 4.79
C TRP A 130 3.29 -13.54 5.68
N VAL A 131 4.58 -13.47 6.02
CA VAL A 131 5.21 -14.43 6.95
C VAL A 131 4.63 -14.29 8.36
N ILE A 132 4.53 -13.07 8.89
CA ILE A 132 4.03 -12.81 10.25
C ILE A 132 2.59 -13.32 10.40
N THR A 133 1.73 -13.00 9.44
CA THR A 133 0.30 -13.34 9.49
C THR A 133 0.08 -14.85 9.40
N ASN A 134 0.72 -15.52 8.45
CA ASN A 134 0.60 -16.98 8.31
C ASN A 134 1.27 -17.75 9.45
N LYS A 135 2.36 -17.24 10.04
CA LYS A 135 3.05 -17.94 11.12
C LYS A 135 2.41 -17.73 12.49
N TYR A 136 1.93 -16.52 12.78
CA TYR A 136 1.53 -16.14 14.15
C TYR A 136 0.05 -15.78 14.32
N LEU A 137 -0.64 -15.34 13.25
CA LEU A 137 -2.00 -14.79 13.36
C LEU A 137 -3.10 -15.74 12.85
N LEU A 138 -2.78 -16.91 12.29
CA LEU A 138 -3.80 -17.88 11.87
C LEU A 138 -4.57 -18.48 13.06
N LYS A 139 -5.91 -18.52 12.96
CA LYS A 139 -6.79 -19.19 13.94
C LYS A 139 -6.54 -20.69 14.00
N HIS A 140 -6.65 -21.33 12.83
CA HIS A 140 -6.45 -22.76 12.64
C HIS A 140 -5.42 -22.94 11.53
N PRO A 141 -4.20 -23.41 11.85
CA PRO A 141 -3.23 -23.81 10.84
C PRO A 141 -3.75 -25.07 10.14
N SER A 142 -4.62 -24.89 9.15
CA SER A 142 -5.08 -25.95 8.27
C SER A 142 -4.68 -25.61 6.84
N ARG A 143 -4.49 -26.65 6.02
CA ARG A 143 -3.89 -26.56 4.69
C ARG A 143 -4.72 -25.75 3.67
N ASN A 144 -5.91 -25.29 4.06
CA ASN A 144 -6.89 -24.67 3.17
C ASN A 144 -7.03 -23.15 3.35
N PHE A 145 -6.44 -22.56 4.42
CA PHE A 145 -6.60 -21.14 4.72
C PHE A 145 -5.24 -20.49 5.00
N ASP A 146 -4.69 -19.86 3.96
CA ASP A 146 -3.50 -19.01 4.03
C ASP A 146 -3.81 -17.58 3.57
N VAL A 147 -3.04 -16.63 4.07
CA VAL A 147 -3.04 -15.27 3.53
C VAL A 147 -2.33 -15.31 2.18
N GLU A 148 -3.01 -14.88 1.11
CA GLU A 148 -2.40 -14.75 -0.22
C GLU A 148 -1.31 -13.66 -0.20
N TRP A 149 -0.13 -13.93 -0.73
CA TRP A 149 0.94 -12.92 -0.82
C TRP A 149 0.49 -11.68 -1.62
N GLY A 150 -0.27 -11.88 -2.70
CA GLY A 150 -0.83 -10.78 -3.49
C GLY A 150 -1.78 -9.89 -2.69
N TYR A 151 -2.50 -10.47 -1.72
CA TYR A 151 -3.34 -9.69 -0.81
C TYR A 151 -2.50 -8.85 0.16
N ALA A 152 -1.41 -9.41 0.70
CA ALA A 152 -0.47 -8.66 1.53
C ALA A 152 0.18 -7.48 0.77
N PHE A 153 0.39 -7.64 -0.55
CA PHE A 153 0.82 -6.56 -1.44
C PHE A 153 -0.27 -5.52 -1.66
N ASP A 154 -1.51 -5.92 -1.89
CA ASP A 154 -2.63 -4.98 -2.00
C ASP A 154 -2.86 -4.15 -0.72
N VAL A 155 -2.72 -4.78 0.45
CA VAL A 155 -2.83 -4.07 1.75
C VAL A 155 -1.71 -3.04 1.87
N HIS A 156 -0.48 -3.38 1.49
CA HIS A 156 0.63 -2.42 1.44
C HIS A 156 0.30 -1.24 0.51
N LEU A 157 -0.12 -1.50 -0.73
CA LEU A 157 -0.46 -0.44 -1.70
C LEU A 157 -1.60 0.46 -1.20
N ASN A 158 -2.60 -0.11 -0.53
CA ASN A 158 -3.70 0.63 0.07
C ASN A 158 -3.25 1.54 1.22
N ALA A 159 -2.33 1.06 2.05
CA ALA A 159 -1.77 1.85 3.15
C ALA A 159 -0.78 2.92 2.65
N PHE A 160 -0.03 2.60 1.59
CA PHE A 160 0.95 3.49 0.98
C PHE A 160 0.29 4.69 0.29
N TYR A 161 -0.86 4.53 -0.36
CA TYR A 161 -1.50 5.63 -1.08
C TYR A 161 -1.87 6.85 -0.20
N PRO A 162 -2.55 6.70 0.96
CA PRO A 162 -2.76 7.83 1.88
C PRO A 162 -1.46 8.45 2.38
N LEU A 163 -0.46 7.62 2.71
CA LEU A 163 0.86 8.09 3.13
C LEU A 163 1.51 8.96 2.06
N LEU A 164 1.47 8.52 0.79
CA LEU A 164 1.96 9.28 -0.36
C LEU A 164 1.22 10.60 -0.51
N VAL A 165 -0.11 10.61 -0.44
CA VAL A 165 -0.86 11.88 -0.61
C VAL A 165 -0.54 12.85 0.53
N ILE A 166 -0.40 12.38 1.76
CA ILE A 166 -0.07 13.25 2.90
C ILE A 166 1.36 13.79 2.76
N LEU A 167 2.36 12.94 2.51
CA LEU A 167 3.77 13.32 2.54
C LEU A 167 4.29 13.91 1.23
N HIS A 168 3.72 13.53 0.09
CA HIS A 168 4.20 13.95 -1.22
C HIS A 168 3.29 14.98 -1.92
N PHE A 169 2.01 15.08 -1.53
CA PHE A 169 1.13 16.14 -2.03
C PHE A 169 0.87 17.21 -0.99
N LEU A 170 0.25 16.87 0.14
CA LEU A 170 -0.14 17.88 1.13
C LEU A 170 1.09 18.57 1.73
N GLN A 171 2.06 17.78 2.19
CA GLN A 171 3.29 18.30 2.77
C GLN A 171 4.11 19.14 1.79
N LEU A 172 4.08 18.84 0.49
CA LEU A 172 4.82 19.57 -0.54
C LEU A 172 4.46 21.07 -0.59
N PHE A 173 3.18 21.41 -0.39
CA PHE A 173 2.74 22.82 -0.33
C PHE A 173 3.37 23.59 0.84
N PHE A 174 3.69 22.91 1.93
CA PHE A 174 4.31 23.50 3.12
C PHE A 174 5.84 23.57 3.03
N ILE A 175 6.46 22.94 2.02
CA ILE A 175 7.93 22.94 1.86
C ILE A 175 8.42 24.27 1.25
N ASN A 176 7.72 24.84 0.26
CA ASN A 176 8.20 26.02 -0.48
C ASN A 176 7.48 27.33 -0.11
N HIS A 177 6.17 27.31 0.13
CA HIS A 177 5.39 28.55 0.30
C HIS A 177 5.37 29.10 1.73
N ILE A 178 5.86 28.32 2.70
CA ILE A 178 5.94 28.70 4.11
C ILE A 178 7.35 28.35 4.59
N VAL A 179 8.12 29.36 5.00
CA VAL A 179 9.42 29.26 5.66
C VAL A 179 9.27 28.60 7.04
N VAL A 180 8.84 27.34 7.09
CA VAL A 180 8.54 26.61 8.33
C VAL A 180 9.31 25.30 8.35
N ILE A 181 9.28 24.45 7.32
CA ILE A 181 9.90 23.11 7.45
C ILE A 181 11.44 23.12 7.29
N ASN A 182 12.03 24.12 6.64
CA ASN A 182 13.49 24.24 6.55
C ASN A 182 14.09 25.20 7.60
N SER A 183 13.25 25.81 8.44
CA SER A 183 13.71 26.66 9.53
C SER A 183 13.91 25.80 10.79
N GLY A 184 14.97 26.05 11.55
CA GLY A 184 15.23 25.38 12.84
C GLY A 184 14.25 25.77 13.96
N TRP A 185 13.09 26.32 13.59
CA TRP A 185 12.07 26.82 14.49
C TRP A 185 11.11 25.71 14.91
N PHE A 186 10.57 25.82 16.12
CA PHE A 186 9.63 24.86 16.69
C PHE A 186 8.47 24.50 15.76
N LEU A 187 7.86 25.51 15.13
CA LEU A 187 6.73 25.32 14.23
C LEU A 187 7.08 24.44 13.02
N GLY A 188 8.34 24.46 12.58
CA GLY A 188 8.85 23.70 11.44
C GLY A 188 8.80 22.21 11.60
N TYR A 189 9.57 21.73 12.57
CA TYR A 189 9.57 20.31 12.89
C TYR A 189 8.27 19.87 13.55
N PHE A 190 7.52 20.75 14.23
CA PHE A 190 6.19 20.40 14.75
C PHE A 190 5.21 20.06 13.63
N VAL A 191 5.04 20.95 12.64
CA VAL A 191 4.13 20.71 11.51
C VAL A 191 4.61 19.54 10.66
N GLY A 192 5.89 19.49 10.32
CA GLY A 192 6.47 18.40 9.54
C GLY A 192 6.29 17.04 10.22
N ASN A 193 6.70 16.93 11.49
CA ASN A 193 6.59 15.67 12.23
C ASN A 193 5.12 15.28 12.49
N THR A 194 4.20 16.25 12.62
CA THR A 194 2.76 15.95 12.75
C THR A 194 2.22 15.31 11.47
N LEU A 195 2.61 15.80 10.30
CA LEU A 195 2.23 15.19 9.02
C LEU A 195 2.80 13.76 8.89
N TRP A 196 4.05 13.54 9.30
CA TRP A 196 4.65 12.20 9.40
C TRP A 196 3.90 11.27 10.36
N LEU A 197 3.54 11.76 11.55
CA LEU A 197 2.75 11.03 12.54
C LEU A 197 1.41 10.60 11.94
N ILE A 198 0.69 11.53 11.29
CA ILE A 198 -0.61 11.25 10.65
C ILE A 198 -0.43 10.24 9.51
N ALA A 199 0.57 10.43 8.64
CA ALA A 199 0.81 9.56 7.50
C ALA A 199 1.14 8.11 7.89
N ILE A 200 2.08 7.93 8.83
CA ILE A 200 2.44 6.60 9.33
C ILE A 200 1.28 6.01 10.15
N GLY A 201 0.56 6.83 10.92
CA GLY A 201 -0.63 6.40 11.64
C GLY A 201 -1.71 5.86 10.69
N TYR A 202 -1.99 6.57 9.60
CA TYR A 202 -2.88 6.08 8.53
C TYR A 202 -2.37 4.78 7.94
N TYR A 203 -1.09 4.68 7.63
CA TYR A 203 -0.48 3.48 7.09
C TYR A 203 -0.73 2.25 8.01
N LEU A 204 -0.45 2.40 9.31
CA LEU A 204 -0.67 1.35 10.32
C LEU A 204 -2.16 0.99 10.46
N TYR A 205 -3.05 1.98 10.49
CA TYR A 205 -4.49 1.76 10.61
C TYR A 205 -5.07 1.02 9.39
N ILE A 206 -4.71 1.43 8.17
CA ILE A 206 -5.17 0.77 6.94
C ILE A 206 -4.61 -0.65 6.85
N THR A 207 -3.36 -0.87 7.28
CA THR A 207 -2.73 -2.19 7.35
C THR A 207 -3.50 -3.10 8.30
N PHE A 208 -3.76 -2.63 9.54
CA PHE A 208 -4.57 -3.35 10.51
C PHE A 208 -5.95 -3.70 9.94
N LEU A 209 -6.64 -2.72 9.34
CA LEU A 209 -7.98 -2.91 8.83
C LEU A 209 -8.04 -3.95 7.70
N GLY A 210 -6.99 -4.01 6.86
CA GLY A 210 -6.84 -5.06 5.86
C GLY A 210 -6.80 -6.43 6.49
N TYR A 211 -5.81 -6.71 7.33
CA TYR A 211 -5.71 -8.04 7.94
C TYR A 211 -6.89 -8.37 8.86
N ASN A 212 -7.52 -7.38 9.49
CA ASN A 212 -8.72 -7.57 10.30
C ASN A 212 -9.96 -7.98 9.47
N ALA A 213 -9.97 -7.71 8.17
CA ALA A 213 -11.02 -8.18 7.27
C ALA A 213 -10.95 -9.70 7.04
N LEU A 214 -9.83 -10.36 7.31
CA LEU A 214 -9.68 -11.79 7.10
C LEU A 214 -10.28 -12.57 8.28
N PRO A 215 -11.38 -13.32 8.11
CA PRO A 215 -12.09 -13.95 9.22
C PRO A 215 -11.30 -15.08 9.88
N PHE A 216 -10.30 -15.63 9.20
CA PHE A 216 -9.44 -16.72 9.66
C PHE A 216 -8.20 -16.24 10.43
N LEU A 217 -7.96 -14.92 10.53
CA LEU A 217 -6.94 -14.36 11.40
C LEU A 217 -7.49 -14.10 12.82
N LYS A 218 -6.65 -14.29 13.82
CA LYS A 218 -6.87 -13.94 15.25
C LYS A 218 -5.87 -12.88 15.68
N ASN A 219 -6.20 -12.16 16.75
CA ASN A 219 -5.30 -11.22 17.43
C ASN A 219 -4.66 -10.19 16.48
N THR A 220 -5.39 -9.76 15.46
CA THR A 220 -4.97 -8.74 14.48
C THR A 220 -4.63 -7.40 15.15
N VAL A 221 -5.14 -7.15 16.36
CA VAL A 221 -4.84 -5.98 17.21
C VAL A 221 -3.34 -5.79 17.45
N VAL A 222 -2.53 -6.87 17.42
CA VAL A 222 -1.07 -6.78 17.54
C VAL A 222 -0.45 -5.89 16.45
N LEU A 223 -1.07 -5.81 15.27
CA LEU A 223 -0.62 -4.93 14.18
C LEU A 223 -0.74 -3.43 14.51
N LEU A 224 -1.47 -3.07 15.58
CA LEU A 224 -1.56 -1.69 16.07
C LEU A 224 -0.46 -1.35 17.09
N TYR A 225 0.30 -2.32 17.61
CA TYR A 225 1.36 -2.04 18.60
C TYR A 225 2.43 -1.03 18.11
N PRO A 226 2.80 -0.97 16.82
CA PRO A 226 3.68 0.07 16.31
C PRO A 226 3.18 1.51 16.51
N PHE A 227 1.89 1.74 16.79
CA PHE A 227 1.39 3.08 17.17
C PHE A 227 2.04 3.62 18.44
N ALA A 228 2.29 2.75 19.43
CA ALA A 228 2.93 3.18 20.68
C ALA A 228 4.37 3.65 20.42
N LEU A 229 5.11 2.90 19.60
CA LEU A 229 6.46 3.29 19.17
C LEU A 229 6.42 4.59 18.35
N LEU A 230 5.44 4.74 17.45
CA LEU A 230 5.27 5.95 16.66
C LEU A 230 5.03 7.19 17.53
N GLY A 231 4.18 7.08 18.56
CA GLY A 231 3.93 8.17 19.52
C GLY A 231 5.20 8.53 20.31
N LEU A 232 5.97 7.53 20.73
CA LEU A 232 7.27 7.75 21.40
C LEU A 232 8.28 8.45 20.49
N ILE A 233 8.42 7.99 19.24
CA ILE A 233 9.31 8.62 18.25
C ILE A 233 8.91 10.07 17.98
N TYR A 234 7.61 10.35 17.90
CA TYR A 234 7.10 11.71 17.70
C TYR A 234 7.46 12.63 18.88
N ILE A 235 7.26 12.19 20.13
CA ILE A 235 7.62 12.99 21.31
C ILE A 235 9.14 13.24 21.34
N LEU A 236 9.95 12.22 21.05
CA LEU A 236 11.40 12.37 20.95
C LEU A 236 11.80 13.33 19.83
N SER A 237 11.16 13.27 18.66
CA SER A 237 11.53 14.14 17.55
C SER A 237 11.22 15.61 17.83
N ILE A 238 10.13 15.91 18.54
CA ILE A 238 9.81 17.28 18.98
C ILE A 238 10.80 17.77 20.05
N THR A 239 11.10 16.94 21.06
CA THR A 239 12.00 17.33 22.16
C THR A 239 13.46 17.51 21.73
N LEU A 240 13.92 16.72 20.76
CA LEU A 240 15.27 16.81 20.19
C LEU A 240 15.37 17.78 19.00
N GLY A 241 14.25 18.38 18.56
CA GLY A 241 14.21 19.28 17.41
C GLY A 241 14.51 18.59 16.07
N TRP A 242 14.29 17.28 15.96
CA TRP A 242 14.48 16.54 14.72
C TRP A 242 13.37 16.82 13.72
N ASN A 243 13.73 17.09 12.47
CA ASN A 243 12.78 17.36 11.40
C ASN A 243 12.84 16.27 10.33
N PHE A 244 11.86 15.36 10.35
CA PHE A 244 11.83 14.24 9.40
C PHE A 244 11.68 14.68 7.95
N THR A 245 10.94 15.77 7.71
CA THR A 245 10.76 16.31 6.36
C THR A 245 12.05 16.92 5.81
N GLN A 246 12.81 17.63 6.65
CA GLN A 246 14.13 18.12 6.25
C GLN A 246 15.06 16.95 5.91
N GLY A 247 15.04 15.89 6.72
CA GLY A 247 15.78 14.65 6.44
C GLY A 247 15.40 14.01 5.10
N LEU A 248 14.10 13.97 4.78
CA LEU A 248 13.60 13.47 3.49
C LEU A 248 14.10 14.31 2.31
N CYS A 249 13.98 15.64 2.39
CA CYS A 249 14.45 16.54 1.33
C CYS A 249 15.95 16.42 1.11
N TRP A 250 16.73 16.32 2.19
CA TRP A 250 18.17 16.10 2.12
C TRP A 250 18.50 14.76 1.47
N PHE A 251 17.80 13.69 1.87
CA PHE A 251 17.94 12.37 1.26
C PHE A 251 17.66 12.38 -0.24
N TYR A 252 16.58 13.03 -0.69
CA TYR A 252 16.26 13.13 -2.11
C TYR A 252 17.27 13.94 -2.92
N LYS A 253 17.77 15.06 -2.40
CA LYS A 253 18.82 15.84 -3.07
C LYS A 253 20.11 15.01 -3.22
N HIS A 254 20.60 14.45 -2.11
CA HIS A 254 21.86 13.70 -2.11
C HIS A 254 21.85 12.43 -2.97
N ARG A 255 20.68 11.83 -3.20
CA ARG A 255 20.57 10.62 -4.03
C ARG A 255 20.66 10.88 -5.53
N VAL A 256 20.43 12.13 -5.92
CA VAL A 256 20.14 12.49 -7.29
C VAL A 256 21.24 13.35 -7.92
N GLU A 257 21.96 14.10 -7.08
CA GLU A 257 23.32 14.62 -7.32
C GLU A 257 24.24 13.52 -7.90
#